data_AF-A0A099KA81-F1
#
_entry.id   AF-A0A099KA81-F1
#
_cell.length_a   1.000
_cell.length_b   1.000
_cell.length_c   1.000
_cell.angle_alpha   90.00
_cell.angle_beta   90.00
_cell.angle_gamma   90.00
#
_symmetry.space_group_name_H-M   'P 1'
#
loop_
_entity.id
_entity.type
_entity.pdbx_description
1 polymer ?
#
loop_
_entity_poly.entity_id
_entity_poly.type
_entity_poly.pdbx_seq_one_letter_code
_entity_poly.pdbx_strand_id
1 'polypeptide(L)'
;MAYQSEQELEDNLVAQLAKKVDGKQLFEKVNITDVESLRANLKQQLSKLNGFEISDNELKQIRNALAKGNVFDKAKILRDRLQINKDDGTAGYIRFIDSDVDKNHFQVTQQVTVEGRYKNRYDVTILVNGLPLVQIELKRRGL
;
A
#
# COMPACT_ATOMS: atom_id res chain seq x y z
N MET A 1 -31.70 -4.82 16.46
CA MET A 1 -30.38 -4.32 16.03
C MET A 1 -30.58 -3.58 14.72
N ALA A 2 -30.05 -2.37 14.56
CA ALA A 2 -30.18 -1.64 13.31
C ALA A 2 -29.41 -2.37 12.19
N TYR A 3 -30.00 -2.47 11.01
CA TYR A 3 -29.34 -3.00 9.82
C TYR A 3 -28.15 -2.11 9.51
N GLN A 4 -26.94 -2.68 9.48
CA GLN A 4 -25.74 -1.98 9.05
C GLN A 4 -25.29 -2.57 7.73
N SER A 5 -25.17 -1.73 6.70
CA SER A 5 -24.65 -2.14 5.40
C SER A 5 -23.13 -2.39 5.45
N GLU A 6 -22.61 -3.16 4.49
CA GLU A 6 -21.16 -3.37 4.33
C GLU A 6 -20.42 -2.05 4.11
N GLN A 7 -21.04 -1.13 3.35
CA GLN A 7 -20.50 0.21 3.13
C GLN A 7 -20.37 1.02 4.42
N GLU A 8 -21.37 0.95 5.31
CA GLU A 8 -21.30 1.63 6.61
C GLU A 8 -20.22 0.99 7.50
N LEU A 9 -19.98 -0.32 7.41
CA LEU A 9 -18.88 -0.97 8.13
C LEU A 9 -17.52 -0.49 7.60
N GLU A 10 -17.34 -0.41 6.28
CA GLU A 10 -16.15 0.12 5.63
C GLU A 10 -15.86 1.56 6.07
N ASP A 11 -16.85 2.45 5.92
CA ASP A 11 -16.70 3.87 6.21
C ASP A 11 -16.33 4.12 7.68
N ASN A 12 -16.94 3.36 8.59
CA ASN A 12 -16.63 3.42 10.02
C ASN A 12 -15.22 2.91 10.32
N LEU A 13 -14.78 1.81 9.69
CA LEU A 13 -13.43 1.28 9.89
C LEU A 13 -12.38 2.28 9.39
N VAL A 14 -12.57 2.86 8.20
CA VAL A 14 -11.67 3.87 7.66
C VAL A 14 -11.63 5.12 8.54
N ALA A 15 -12.78 5.59 9.04
CA ALA A 15 -12.84 6.72 9.96
C ALA A 15 -12.12 6.43 11.28
N GLN A 16 -12.23 5.21 11.81
CA GLN A 16 -11.53 4.80 13.04
C GLN A 16 -10.01 4.76 12.83
N LEU A 17 -9.53 4.17 11.75
CA LEU A 17 -8.09 4.09 11.43
C LEU A 17 -7.48 5.48 11.19
N ALA A 18 -8.21 6.37 10.52
CA ALA A 18 -7.75 7.73 10.22
C ALA A 18 -7.84 8.68 11.43
N LYS A 19 -8.44 8.25 12.54
CA LYS A 19 -8.57 9.06 13.75
C LYS A 19 -7.20 9.30 14.39
N LYS A 20 -7.00 10.50 14.93
CA LYS A 20 -5.81 10.80 15.73
C LYS A 20 -5.86 10.07 17.08
N VAL A 21 -4.76 9.42 17.44
CA VAL A 21 -4.51 8.83 18.76
C VAL A 21 -3.34 9.59 19.38
N ASP A 22 -3.53 10.12 20.58
CA ASP A 22 -2.54 10.94 21.29
C ASP A 22 -1.98 12.11 20.45
N GLY A 23 -2.86 12.75 19.67
CA GLY A 23 -2.51 13.87 18.77
C GLY A 23 -1.82 13.48 17.46
N LYS A 24 -1.46 12.20 17.28
CA LYS A 24 -0.80 11.69 16.08
C LYS A 24 -1.80 10.97 15.16
N GLN A 25 -1.71 11.23 13.87
CA GLN A 25 -2.44 10.45 12.86
C GLN A 25 -1.57 9.25 12.47
N LEU A 26 -2.07 8.04 12.72
CA LEU A 26 -1.35 6.82 12.39
C LEU A 26 -1.57 6.40 10.94
N PHE A 27 -2.81 6.48 10.46
CA PHE A 27 -3.15 6.18 9.07
C PHE A 27 -3.63 7.43 8.34
N GLU A 28 -3.03 7.72 7.20
CA GLU A 28 -3.54 8.71 6.25
C GLU A 28 -4.67 8.07 5.42
N LYS A 29 -5.86 8.69 5.43
CA LYS A 29 -6.91 8.29 4.48
C LYS A 29 -6.54 8.80 3.09
N VAL A 30 -6.42 7.91 2.12
CA VAL A 30 -6.15 8.24 0.72
C VAL A 30 -7.26 7.72 -0.18
N ASN A 31 -7.48 8.42 -1.30
CA ASN A 31 -8.43 8.01 -2.32
C ASN A 31 -7.68 7.40 -3.51
N ILE A 32 -7.52 6.07 -3.51
CA ILE A 32 -6.86 5.33 -4.59
C ILE A 32 -7.91 4.42 -5.23
N THR A 33 -8.31 4.75 -6.45
CA THR A 33 -9.45 4.12 -7.13
C THR A 33 -9.02 3.11 -8.19
N ASP A 34 -7.77 3.18 -8.64
CA ASP A 34 -7.27 2.42 -9.79
C ASP A 34 -5.79 2.05 -9.65
N VAL A 35 -5.30 1.27 -10.61
CA VAL A 35 -3.92 0.78 -10.63
C VAL A 35 -2.90 1.89 -10.89
N GLU A 36 -3.28 2.96 -11.59
CA GLU A 36 -2.36 4.06 -11.90
C GLU A 36 -2.11 4.94 -10.68
N SER A 37 -3.16 5.33 -9.96
CA SER A 37 -3.10 6.01 -8.67
C SER A 37 -2.36 5.17 -7.63
N LEU A 38 -2.53 3.84 -7.61
CA LEU A 38 -1.74 2.96 -6.74
C LEU A 38 -0.24 3.00 -7.08
N ARG A 39 0.12 3.02 -8.37
CA ARG A 39 1.52 3.12 -8.81
C ARG A 39 2.13 4.47 -8.49
N ALA A 40 1.39 5.55 -8.71
CA ALA A 40 1.82 6.90 -8.39
C ALA A 40 2.07 7.05 -6.88
N ASN A 41 1.15 6.55 -6.05
CA ASN A 41 1.32 6.53 -4.61
C ASN A 41 2.53 5.67 -4.19
N LEU A 42 2.70 4.46 -4.75
CA LEU A 42 3.87 3.63 -4.48
C LEU A 42 5.19 4.36 -4.77
N LYS A 43 5.28 5.03 -5.93
CA LYS A 43 6.46 5.82 -6.31
C LYS A 43 6.74 6.90 -5.27
N GLN A 44 5.74 7.71 -4.94
CA GLN A 44 5.87 8.80 -3.98
C GLN A 44 6.31 8.31 -2.59
N GLN A 45 5.67 7.26 -2.07
CA GLN A 45 5.95 6.77 -0.72
C GLN A 45 7.30 6.06 -0.64
N LEU A 46 7.72 5.32 -1.67
CA LEU A 46 9.05 4.73 -1.72
C LEU A 46 10.13 5.81 -1.89
N SER A 47 9.90 6.87 -2.69
CA SER A 47 10.81 8.01 -2.76
C SER A 47 11.03 8.63 -1.39
N LYS A 48 9.93 8.89 -0.66
CA LYS A 48 9.94 9.45 0.70
C LYS A 48 10.73 8.57 1.67
N LEU A 49 10.46 7.26 1.69
CA LEU A 49 11.14 6.32 2.59
C LEU A 49 12.65 6.23 2.31
N ASN A 50 13.05 6.26 1.04
CA ASN A 50 14.44 6.05 0.63
C ASN A 50 15.24 7.36 0.52
N GLY A 51 14.59 8.51 0.62
CA GLY A 51 15.25 9.82 0.64
C GLY A 51 15.76 10.29 -0.72
N PHE A 52 15.22 9.76 -1.82
CA PHE A 52 15.51 10.23 -3.17
C PHE A 52 14.31 10.02 -4.10
N GLU A 53 14.24 10.81 -5.17
CA GLU A 53 13.17 10.68 -6.16
C GLU A 53 13.39 9.46 -7.05
N ILE A 54 12.44 8.53 -7.02
CA ILE A 54 12.40 7.35 -7.89
C ILE A 54 11.83 7.77 -9.24
N SER A 55 12.49 7.43 -10.34
CA SER A 55 11.98 7.68 -11.69
C SER A 55 10.97 6.63 -12.17
N ASP A 56 10.32 6.84 -13.31
CA ASP A 56 9.40 5.84 -13.87
C ASP A 56 10.12 4.57 -14.34
N ASN A 57 11.37 4.71 -14.80
CA ASN A 57 12.21 3.57 -15.20
C ASN A 57 12.64 2.76 -13.99
N GLU A 58 13.05 3.42 -12.92
CA GLU A 58 13.39 2.79 -11.64
C GLU A 58 12.16 2.12 -11.01
N LEU A 59 10.99 2.79 -11.02
CA LEU A 59 9.72 2.21 -10.57
C LEU A 59 9.36 0.95 -11.36
N LYS A 60 9.60 0.94 -12.68
CA LYS A 60 9.38 -0.24 -13.52
C LYS A 60 10.28 -1.39 -13.10
N GLN A 61 11.55 -1.15 -12.80
CA GLN A 61 12.47 -2.17 -12.26
C GLN A 61 11.97 -2.73 -10.92
N ILE A 62 11.57 -1.85 -10.00
CA ILE A 62 11.02 -2.22 -8.69
C ILE A 62 9.79 -3.11 -8.85
N ARG A 63 8.83 -2.69 -9.68
CA ARG A 63 7.60 -3.46 -9.94
C ARG A 63 7.87 -4.81 -10.57
N ASN A 64 8.83 -4.89 -11.50
CA ASN A 64 9.21 -6.15 -12.12
C ASN A 64 9.83 -7.11 -11.10
N ALA A 65 10.61 -6.61 -10.14
CA ALA A 65 11.15 -7.42 -9.06
C ALA A 65 10.03 -7.93 -8.14
N LEU A 66 9.10 -7.07 -7.74
CA LEU A 66 7.94 -7.44 -6.91
C LEU A 66 6.97 -8.39 -7.63
N ALA A 67 6.92 -8.39 -8.96
CA ALA A 67 6.08 -9.28 -9.76
C ALA A 67 6.63 -10.72 -9.84
N LYS A 68 7.95 -10.90 -9.73
CA LYS A 68 8.61 -12.21 -9.79
C LYS A 68 8.35 -13.04 -8.53
N GLY A 69 8.56 -14.36 -8.66
CA GLY A 69 8.53 -15.31 -7.56
C GLY A 69 7.14 -15.59 -6.99
N ASN A 70 7.10 -16.50 -6.03
CA ASN A 70 5.91 -16.84 -5.26
C ASN A 70 5.73 -15.88 -4.07
N VAL A 71 4.73 -16.13 -3.22
CA VAL A 71 4.44 -15.29 -2.05
C VAL A 71 5.60 -15.21 -1.05
N PHE A 72 6.38 -16.28 -0.89
CA PHE A 72 7.53 -16.31 0.01
C PHE A 72 8.70 -15.50 -0.54
N ASP A 73 8.94 -15.58 -1.86
CA ASP A 73 9.96 -14.77 -2.54
C ASP A 73 9.66 -13.28 -2.39
N LYS A 74 8.39 -12.90 -2.61
CA LYS A 74 7.91 -11.52 -2.42
C LYS A 74 8.09 -11.08 -0.98
N ALA A 75 7.72 -11.91 -0.01
CA ALA A 75 7.90 -11.60 1.42
C ALA A 75 9.38 -11.46 1.82
N LYS A 76 10.30 -12.16 1.14
CA LYS A 76 11.75 -11.97 1.34
C LYS A 76 12.21 -10.62 0.76
N ILE A 77 11.82 -10.31 -0.48
CA ILE A 77 12.13 -9.02 -1.12
C ILE A 77 11.66 -7.83 -0.27
N LEU A 78 10.47 -7.91 0.31
CA LEU A 78 9.90 -6.84 1.14
C LEU A 78 10.67 -6.58 2.44
N ARG A 79 11.37 -7.59 2.97
CA ARG A 79 12.18 -7.49 4.19
C ARG A 79 13.64 -7.10 3.90
N ASP A 80 14.12 -7.41 2.70
CA ASP A 80 15.47 -7.10 2.25
C ASP A 80 15.53 -5.76 1.50
N ARG A 81 16.70 -5.42 0.97
CA ARG A 81 16.88 -4.29 0.05
C ARG A 81 16.92 -4.80 -1.38
N LEU A 82 16.19 -4.14 -2.28
CA LEU A 82 16.26 -4.40 -3.71
C LEU A 82 17.32 -3.49 -4.34
N GLN A 83 18.33 -4.08 -4.97
CA GLN A 83 19.25 -3.33 -5.82
C GLN A 83 18.54 -2.95 -7.14
N ILE A 84 18.69 -1.69 -7.55
CA ILE A 84 18.22 -1.15 -8.83
C ILE A 84 19.36 -0.44 -9.55
N ASN A 85 19.27 -0.31 -10.86
CA ASN A 85 20.13 0.59 -11.61
C ASN A 85 19.43 1.95 -11.70
N LYS A 86 20.07 2.99 -11.17
CA LYS A 86 19.57 4.35 -11.26
C LYS A 86 19.73 4.90 -12.67
N ASP A 87 18.97 5.94 -12.99
CA ASP A 87 19.04 6.57 -14.31
C ASP A 87 20.41 7.22 -14.61
N ASP A 88 21.19 7.56 -13.57
CA ASP A 88 22.57 8.06 -13.68
C ASP A 88 23.62 6.95 -13.91
N GLY A 89 23.18 5.68 -14.00
CA GLY A 89 24.04 4.51 -14.18
C GLY A 89 24.63 3.95 -12.89
N THR A 90 24.39 4.56 -11.73
CA THR A 90 24.86 4.05 -10.44
C THR A 90 23.92 2.99 -9.87
N ALA A 91 24.41 2.19 -8.92
CA ALA A 91 23.57 1.25 -8.19
C ALA A 91 22.81 1.95 -7.05
N GLY A 92 21.49 1.79 -7.03
CA GLY A 92 20.61 2.19 -5.93
C GLY A 92 20.13 0.99 -5.12
N TYR A 93 19.72 1.24 -3.87
CA TYR A 93 19.09 0.23 -3.03
C TYR A 93 17.76 0.76 -2.51
N ILE A 94 16.70 0.02 -2.79
CA ILE A 94 15.34 0.32 -2.36
C ILE A 94 15.03 -0.51 -1.13
N ARG A 95 14.67 0.17 -0.05
CA ARG A 95 13.98 -0.39 1.10
C ARG A 95 12.47 -0.27 0.86
N PHE A 96 11.73 -1.31 1.20
CA PHE A 96 10.26 -1.33 1.13
C PHE A 96 9.61 -1.06 2.48
N ILE A 97 10.19 -1.60 3.55
CA ILE A 97 9.71 -1.50 4.93
C ILE A 97 10.91 -1.21 5.83
N ASP A 98 10.78 -0.25 6.73
CA ASP A 98 11.77 0.00 7.78
C ASP A 98 11.44 -0.80 9.04
N SER A 99 12.46 -1.24 9.76
CA SER A 99 12.29 -1.91 11.05
C SER A 99 11.81 -0.96 12.13
N ASP A 100 12.11 0.32 11.98
CA ASP A 100 11.55 1.39 12.81
C ASP A 100 10.16 1.76 12.27
N VAL A 101 9.12 1.43 13.04
CA VAL A 101 7.72 1.62 12.67
C VAL A 101 7.43 3.08 12.35
N ASP A 102 8.04 4.02 13.08
CA ASP A 102 7.79 5.47 12.93
C ASP A 102 8.30 6.04 11.60
N LYS A 103 9.17 5.32 10.89
CA LYS A 103 9.65 5.71 9.55
C LYS A 103 8.74 5.22 8.43
N ASN A 104 7.85 4.28 8.70
CA ASN A 104 6.92 3.77 7.72
C ASN A 104 5.70 4.70 7.64
N HIS A 105 5.23 4.93 6.42
CA HIS A 105 4.02 5.69 6.17
C HIS A 105 2.84 4.74 5.97
N PHE A 106 1.84 4.83 6.85
CA PHE A 106 0.65 3.99 6.79
C PHE A 106 -0.50 4.78 6.18
N GLN A 107 -1.18 4.16 5.21
CA GLN A 107 -2.34 4.74 4.56
C GLN A 107 -3.49 3.74 4.56
N VAL A 108 -4.71 4.25 4.51
CA VAL A 108 -5.93 3.45 4.40
C VAL A 108 -6.77 3.95 3.22
N THR A 109 -7.25 3.01 2.42
CA THR A 109 -8.15 3.27 1.29
C THR A 109 -9.23 2.18 1.25
N GLN A 110 -10.35 2.48 0.61
CA GLN A 110 -11.44 1.55 0.34
C GLN A 110 -11.74 1.53 -1.16
N GLN A 111 -12.40 0.48 -1.65
CA GLN A 111 -12.92 0.41 -3.03
C GLN A 111 -11.87 0.52 -4.15
N VAL A 112 -10.64 0.05 -3.93
CA VAL A 112 -9.62 -0.01 -5.00
C VAL A 112 -10.09 -0.99 -6.06
N THR A 113 -10.37 -0.50 -7.27
CA THR A 113 -10.74 -1.37 -8.40
C THR A 113 -9.48 -1.75 -9.17
N VAL A 114 -9.09 -3.02 -9.09
CA VAL A 114 -8.04 -3.57 -9.94
C VAL A 114 -8.70 -4.27 -11.12
N GLU A 115 -8.64 -3.64 -12.29
CA GLU A 115 -9.12 -4.27 -13.53
C GLU A 115 -8.18 -5.42 -13.92
N GLY A 116 -8.69 -6.64 -13.85
CA GLY A 116 -8.06 -7.88 -14.30
C GLY A 116 -9.11 -8.81 -14.91
N ARG A 117 -8.89 -10.14 -14.88
CA ARG A 117 -9.87 -11.13 -15.39
C ARG A 117 -11.15 -11.22 -14.54
N TYR A 118 -11.11 -10.72 -13.29
CA TYR A 118 -12.21 -10.61 -12.35
C TYR A 118 -12.14 -9.25 -11.63
N LYS A 119 -13.31 -8.63 -11.36
CA LYS A 119 -13.40 -7.39 -10.57
C LYS A 119 -13.32 -7.75 -9.09
N ASN A 120 -12.11 -7.74 -8.54
CA ASN A 120 -11.91 -7.88 -7.10
C ASN A 120 -12.14 -6.52 -6.44
N ARG A 121 -13.15 -6.44 -5.56
CA ARG A 121 -13.39 -5.28 -4.69
C ARG A 121 -12.92 -5.68 -3.31
N TYR A 122 -11.87 -5.01 -2.83
CA TYR A 122 -11.47 -5.11 -1.42
C TYR A 122 -12.21 -4.03 -0.64
N ASP A 123 -12.83 -4.42 0.45
CA ASP A 123 -13.66 -3.51 1.26
C ASP A 123 -12.76 -2.42 1.86
N VAL A 124 -11.68 -2.79 2.56
CA VAL A 124 -10.66 -1.86 3.05
C VAL A 124 -9.24 -2.42 2.83
N THR A 125 -8.33 -1.58 2.36
CA THR A 125 -6.91 -1.91 2.14
C THR A 125 -6.02 -0.96 2.94
N ILE A 126 -5.04 -1.53 3.66
CA ILE A 126 -3.96 -0.79 4.29
C ILE A 126 -2.73 -0.83 3.40
N LEU A 127 -2.19 0.36 3.13
CA LEU A 127 -0.94 0.56 2.43
C LEU A 127 0.18 0.86 3.42
N VAL A 128 1.32 0.20 3.27
CA VAL A 128 2.55 0.52 4.00
C VAL A 128 3.59 0.97 2.99
N ASN A 129 4.02 2.23 3.08
CA ASN A 129 4.89 2.87 2.10
C ASN A 129 4.35 2.70 0.66
N GLY A 130 3.03 2.80 0.51
CA GLY A 130 2.32 2.63 -0.76
C GLY A 130 2.12 1.19 -1.26
N LEU A 131 2.59 0.18 -0.52
CA LEU A 131 2.37 -1.24 -0.83
C LEU A 131 1.05 -1.74 -0.21
N PRO A 132 0.14 -2.39 -0.96
CA PRO A 132 -1.07 -2.99 -0.41
C PRO A 132 -0.74 -4.31 0.32
N LEU A 133 -0.54 -4.24 1.63
CA LEU A 133 -0.07 -5.38 2.43
C LEU A 133 -1.17 -6.03 3.28
N VAL A 134 -2.24 -5.30 3.62
CA VAL A 134 -3.36 -5.85 4.39
C VAL A 134 -4.66 -5.57 3.67
N GLN A 135 -5.42 -6.63 3.42
CA GLN A 135 -6.78 -6.58 2.89
C GLN A 135 -7.74 -7.01 4.00
N ILE A 136 -8.71 -6.16 4.27
CA ILE A 136 -9.75 -6.40 5.28
C ILE A 136 -11.05 -6.59 4.52
N GLU A 137 -11.63 -7.77 4.70
CA GLU A 137 -12.95 -8.12 4.18
C GLU A 137 -13.98 -7.97 5.31
N LEU A 138 -15.07 -7.25 5.06
CA LEU A 138 -16.13 -6.99 6.00
C LEU A 138 -17.39 -7.74 5.56
N LYS A 139 -17.93 -8.58 6.43
CA LYS A 139 -19.18 -9.31 6.19
C LYS A 139 -20.29 -8.76 7.06
N ARG A 140 -21.52 -8.79 6.52
CA ARG A 140 -22.73 -8.47 7.30
C ARG A 140 -22.86 -9.41 8.50
N ARG A 141 -23.34 -8.84 9.62
CA ARG A 141 -23.69 -9.61 10.82
C ARG A 141 -24.96 -10.43 10.56
N GLY A 142 -24.95 -11.71 10.91
CA GLY A 142 -26.13 -12.58 10.90
C GLY A 142 -26.33 -13.42 9.64
N LEU A 143 -25.24 -13.81 8.96
CA LEU A 143 -25.24 -14.93 8.02
C LEU A 143 -25.09 -16.26 8.76
#